data_AF-A0A2M8DEL8-F1
#
_entry.id   AF-A0A2M8DEL8-F1
#
_cell.length_a   1.000
_cell.length_b   1.000
_cell.length_c   1.000
_cell.angle_alpha   90.00
_cell.angle_beta   90.00
_cell.angle_gamma   90.00
#
_symmetry.space_group_name_H-M   'P 1'
#
loop_
_entity.id
_entity.type
_entity.pdbx_description
1 polymer ?
#
loop_
_entity_poly.entity_id
_entity_poly.type
_entity_poly.pdbx_seq_one_letter_code
_entity_poly.pdbx_strand_id
1 'polypeptide(L)'
;MIPVSPSRGGTPPAPSIGTLPVVSRDPCRVEPEKFVRDRFRDGWGAEVGELLPWLVGVRDPAGCLTAVAGLRPAATGPLFLEHYLDRPVEEVITARTGAPVAREQIIEMGNLAAAHPGGVAT
;
A
#
# COMPACT_ATOMS: atom_id res chain seq x y z
N MET A 1 -28.34 -36.01 0.60
CA MET A 1 -29.04 -34.99 1.41
C MET A 1 -28.20 -34.75 2.66
N ILE A 2 -27.45 -33.64 2.73
CA ILE A 2 -26.59 -33.28 3.87
C ILE A 2 -27.27 -32.08 4.56
N PRO A 3 -27.46 -32.08 5.88
CA PRO A 3 -28.15 -30.97 6.55
C PRO A 3 -27.21 -29.77 6.65
N VAL A 4 -27.70 -28.60 6.24
CA VAL A 4 -27.03 -27.31 6.47
C VAL A 4 -27.39 -26.82 7.87
N SER A 5 -26.40 -26.68 8.74
CA SER A 5 -26.55 -26.02 10.04
C SER A 5 -26.78 -24.51 9.85
N PRO A 6 -27.63 -23.85 10.66
CA PRO A 6 -27.85 -22.41 10.55
C PRO A 6 -26.59 -21.65 10.99
N SER A 7 -26.11 -20.73 10.14
CA SER A 7 -25.01 -19.83 10.48
C SER A 7 -25.43 -18.95 11.65
N ARG A 8 -24.68 -18.98 12.76
CA ARG A 8 -24.86 -18.02 13.86
C ARG A 8 -24.57 -16.63 13.31
N GLY A 9 -25.61 -15.82 13.15
CA GLY A 9 -25.52 -14.40 12.86
C GLY A 9 -24.89 -13.67 14.04
N GLY A 10 -23.56 -13.59 14.06
CA GLY A 10 -22.85 -12.55 14.80
C GLY A 10 -22.70 -11.36 13.86
N THR A 11 -23.29 -10.21 14.20
CA THR A 11 -22.94 -8.95 13.56
C THR A 11 -21.42 -8.79 13.69
N PRO A 12 -20.65 -8.65 12.60
CA PRO A 12 -19.24 -8.30 12.73
C PRO A 12 -19.17 -7.00 13.57
N PRO A 13 -18.25 -6.90 14.54
CA PRO A 13 -18.11 -5.68 15.32
C PRO A 13 -17.99 -4.52 14.34
N ALA A 14 -18.76 -3.45 14.59
CA ALA A 14 -18.61 -2.22 13.82
C ALA A 14 -17.12 -1.85 13.84
N PRO A 15 -16.51 -1.45 12.70
CA PRO A 15 -15.12 -1.04 12.70
C PRO A 15 -15.00 0.11 13.70
N SER A 16 -14.35 -0.15 14.83
CA SER A 16 -13.91 0.89 15.73
C SER A 16 -13.13 1.86 14.85
N ILE A 17 -13.58 3.11 14.74
CA ILE A 17 -12.76 4.17 14.14
C ILE A 17 -11.58 4.32 15.11
N GLY A 18 -10.57 3.50 14.90
CA GLY A 18 -9.28 3.63 15.56
C GLY A 18 -8.76 5.02 15.28
N THR A 19 -7.91 5.50 16.18
CA THR A 19 -7.15 6.73 15.99
C THR A 19 -6.61 6.76 14.57
N LEU A 20 -6.88 7.84 13.82
CA LEU A 20 -6.37 7.95 12.46
C LEU A 20 -4.86 7.71 12.50
N PRO A 21 -4.34 6.80 11.68
CA PRO A 21 -2.92 6.50 11.68
C PRO A 21 -2.14 7.79 11.44
N VAL A 22 -1.10 8.02 12.25
CA VAL A 22 -0.18 9.13 12.01
C VAL A 22 0.64 8.74 10.78
N VAL A 23 0.35 9.42 9.68
CA VAL A 23 1.05 9.30 8.41
C VAL A 23 2.18 10.32 8.40
N SER A 24 3.42 9.86 8.64
CA SER A 24 4.58 10.74 8.61
C SER A 24 5.54 10.38 7.47
N ARG A 25 6.13 11.41 6.87
CA ARG A 25 7.33 11.24 6.06
C ARG A 25 8.49 11.09 7.04
N ASP A 26 9.02 9.88 7.14
CA ASP A 26 10.15 9.63 8.03
C ASP A 26 11.42 10.25 7.44
N PRO A 27 12.12 11.17 8.14
CA PRO A 27 13.39 11.69 7.67
C PRO A 27 14.46 10.59 7.58
N CYS A 28 14.33 9.53 8.38
CA CYS A 28 15.20 8.36 8.32
C CYS A 28 14.52 7.22 7.55
N ARG A 29 14.99 6.94 6.34
CA ARG A 29 14.45 5.86 5.49
C ARG A 29 14.77 4.45 5.99
N VAL A 30 15.77 4.29 6.86
CA VAL A 30 16.32 2.98 7.22
C VAL A 30 15.26 2.05 7.83
N GLU A 31 14.49 2.54 8.79
CA GLU A 31 13.49 1.70 9.49
C GLU A 31 12.34 1.26 8.54
N PRO A 32 11.67 2.17 7.79
CA PRO A 32 10.67 1.77 6.81
C PRO A 32 11.20 0.83 5.71
N GLU A 33 12.42 1.06 5.22
CA GLU A 33 13.02 0.20 4.19
C GLU A 33 13.26 -1.22 4.72
N LYS A 34 13.82 -1.33 5.93
CA LYS A 34 14.01 -2.62 6.59
C LYS A 34 12.68 -3.34 6.79
N PHE A 35 11.67 -2.63 7.29
CA PHE A 35 10.34 -3.17 7.52
C PHE A 35 9.74 -3.78 6.25
N VAL A 36 9.78 -3.05 5.13
CA VAL A 36 9.27 -3.56 3.85
C VAL A 36 10.03 -4.80 3.41
N ARG A 37 11.37 -4.75 3.41
CA ARG A 37 12.21 -5.89 2.99
C ARG A 37 11.95 -7.13 3.84
N ASP A 38 11.84 -6.96 5.16
CA ASP A 38 11.55 -8.06 6.07
C ASP A 38 10.19 -8.68 5.77
N ARG A 39 9.13 -7.89 5.58
CA ARG A 39 7.80 -8.44 5.30
C ARG A 39 7.73 -9.15 3.96
N PHE A 40 8.42 -8.64 2.95
CA PHE A 40 8.47 -9.30 1.66
C PHE A 40 9.23 -10.64 1.72
N ARG A 41 10.34 -10.68 2.45
CA ARG A 41 11.09 -11.91 2.70
C ARG A 41 10.27 -12.92 3.50
N ASP A 42 9.68 -12.48 4.61
CA ASP A 42 8.97 -13.39 5.52
C ASP A 42 7.65 -13.90 4.91
N GLY A 43 6.96 -13.08 4.10
CA GLY A 43 5.69 -13.43 3.47
C GLY A 43 5.81 -14.22 2.16
N TRP A 44 6.82 -13.93 1.33
CA TRP A 44 6.95 -14.51 -0.01
C TRP A 44 8.34 -15.06 -0.34
N GLY A 45 9.29 -15.05 0.62
CA GLY A 45 10.68 -15.42 0.35
C GLY A 45 11.39 -14.46 -0.60
N ALA A 46 10.84 -13.26 -0.81
CA ALA A 46 11.30 -12.33 -1.84
C ALA A 46 12.36 -11.36 -1.29
N GLU A 47 13.44 -11.20 -2.07
CA GLU A 47 14.40 -10.11 -1.87
C GLU A 47 14.01 -8.92 -2.73
N VAL A 48 13.55 -7.83 -2.11
CA VAL A 48 13.16 -6.61 -2.82
C VAL A 48 14.43 -5.87 -3.23
N GLY A 49 14.70 -5.67 -4.53
CA GLY A 49 15.90 -4.95 -4.97
C GLY A 49 15.79 -3.43 -4.79
N GLU A 50 14.72 -2.85 -5.35
CA GLU A 50 14.48 -1.42 -5.40
C GLU A 50 13.28 -1.04 -4.53
N LEU A 51 13.39 0.10 -3.83
CA LEU A 51 12.27 0.68 -3.10
C LEU A 51 11.84 2.02 -3.72
N LEU A 52 10.54 2.31 -3.69
CA LEU A 52 10.01 3.57 -4.21
C LEU A 52 10.58 4.79 -3.45
N PRO A 53 10.74 5.94 -4.13
CA PRO A 53 11.52 7.09 -3.65
C PRO A 53 10.87 7.85 -2.50
N TRP A 54 9.57 7.68 -2.24
CA TRP A 54 8.92 8.12 -1.01
C TRP A 54 8.40 6.90 -0.25
N LEU A 55 8.62 6.89 1.07
CA LEU A 55 8.07 5.87 1.97
C LEU A 55 7.23 6.58 3.02
N VAL A 56 6.03 6.05 3.22
CA VAL A 56 5.04 6.57 4.14
C VAL A 56 4.73 5.48 5.15
N GLY A 57 4.99 5.78 6.42
CA GLY A 57 4.77 4.87 7.52
C GLY A 57 3.46 5.12 8.24
N VAL A 58 2.83 4.06 8.69
CA VAL A 58 1.77 4.08 9.70
C VAL A 58 2.34 3.56 11.00
N ARG A 59 2.20 4.33 12.08
CA ARG A 59 2.65 3.94 13.40
C ARG A 59 1.48 3.79 14.37
N ASP A 60 1.59 2.84 15.28
CA ASP A 60 0.67 2.69 16.41
C ASP A 60 0.91 3.78 17.49
N PRO A 61 0.08 3.86 18.55
CA PRO A 61 0.28 4.82 19.63
C PRO A 61 1.59 4.65 20.41
N ALA A 62 2.23 3.48 20.35
CA ALA A 62 3.54 3.23 20.95
C ALA A 62 4.69 3.69 20.04
N GLY A 63 4.39 4.15 18.82
CA GLY A 63 5.36 4.59 17.82
C GLY A 63 5.91 3.46 16.94
N CYS A 64 5.41 2.23 17.09
CA CYS A 64 5.85 1.08 16.29
C CYS A 64 5.23 1.13 14.89
N LEU A 65 6.03 0.85 13.87
CA LEU A 65 5.57 0.80 12.49
C LEU A 65 4.64 -0.41 12.27
N THR A 66 3.40 -0.17 11.86
CA THR A 66 2.41 -1.22 11.58
C THR A 66 2.19 -1.42 10.09
N ALA A 67 2.45 -0.40 9.27
CA ALA A 67 2.42 -0.50 7.82
C ALA A 67 3.34 0.51 7.14
N VAL A 68 3.75 0.21 5.91
CA VAL A 68 4.51 1.09 5.03
C VAL A 68 3.95 1.02 3.62
N ALA A 69 3.84 2.16 2.96
CA ALA A 69 3.58 2.27 1.53
C ALA A 69 4.69 3.07 0.85
N GLY A 70 5.16 2.57 -0.29
CA GLY A 70 6.04 3.29 -1.20
C GLY A 70 5.24 4.10 -2.22
N LEU A 71 5.73 5.29 -2.55
CA LEU A 71 5.10 6.20 -3.50
C LEU A 71 6.14 6.74 -4.50
N ARG A 72 5.72 6.88 -5.77
CA ARG A 72 6.48 7.56 -6.83
C ARG A 72 5.56 8.48 -7.64
N PRO A 73 5.75 9.81 -7.63
CA PRO A 73 5.03 10.69 -8.55
C PRO A 73 5.43 10.39 -9.99
N ALA A 74 4.47 10.24 -10.88
CA ALA A 74 4.75 9.95 -12.28
C ALA A 74 5.53 11.09 -12.98
N ALA A 75 5.41 12.31 -12.47
CA ALA A 75 6.22 13.46 -12.92
C ALA A 75 7.74 13.27 -12.73
N THR A 76 8.17 12.34 -11.87
CA THR A 76 9.60 12.16 -11.56
C THR A 76 10.31 11.14 -12.44
N GLY A 77 9.58 10.42 -13.31
CA GLY A 77 10.17 9.44 -14.21
C GLY A 77 9.19 8.33 -14.61
N PRO A 78 9.67 7.27 -15.27
CA PRO A 78 8.86 6.10 -15.60
C PRO A 78 8.40 5.36 -14.35
N LEU A 79 7.19 4.81 -14.42
CA LEU A 79 6.59 4.00 -13.35
C LEU A 79 6.87 2.53 -13.58
N PHE A 80 6.90 1.73 -12.51
CA PHE A 80 7.04 0.28 -12.65
C PHE A 80 5.85 -0.33 -13.42
N LEU A 81 4.64 0.19 -13.19
CA LEU A 81 3.42 -0.25 -13.88
C LEU A 81 3.51 -0.09 -15.40
N GLU A 82 4.30 0.87 -15.90
CA GLU A 82 4.45 1.11 -17.35
C GLU A 82 5.18 -0.03 -18.08
N HIS A 83 5.83 -0.96 -17.36
CA HIS A 83 6.32 -2.20 -17.95
C HIS A 83 5.20 -3.18 -18.36
N TYR A 84 3.98 -2.96 -17.87
CA TYR A 84 2.81 -3.79 -18.16
C TYR A 84 1.81 -3.08 -19.07
N LEU A 85 2.12 -1.85 -19.52
CA LEU A 85 1.27 -1.04 -20.36
C LEU A 85 1.95 -0.80 -21.71
N ASP A 86 1.17 -0.85 -22.79
CA ASP A 86 1.67 -0.52 -24.13
C ASP A 86 1.89 1.00 -24.33
N ARG A 87 1.39 1.82 -23.40
CA ARG A 87 1.36 3.29 -23.48
C ARG A 87 1.61 3.91 -22.09
N PRO A 88 2.06 5.19 -22.02
CA PRO A 88 2.19 5.92 -20.76
C PRO A 88 0.89 5.91 -19.94
N VAL A 89 1.01 5.88 -18.62
CA VAL A 89 -0.14 5.69 -17.71
C VAL A 89 -1.21 6.77 -17.88
N GLU A 90 -0.84 8.02 -18.10
CA GLU A 90 -1.75 9.15 -18.29
C GLU A 90 -2.60 9.01 -19.56
N GLU A 91 -2.02 8.44 -20.62
CA GLU A 91 -2.76 8.17 -21.86
C GLU A 91 -3.76 7.03 -21.66
N VAL A 92 -3.35 5.98 -20.94
CA VAL A 92 -4.22 4.85 -20.60
C VAL A 92 -5.40 5.32 -19.75
N ILE A 93 -5.15 6.12 -18.71
CA ILE A 93 -6.21 6.65 -17.85
C ILE A 93 -7.13 7.57 -18.66
N THR A 94 -6.57 8.51 -19.43
CA THR A 94 -7.36 9.44 -20.26
C THR A 94 -8.27 8.69 -21.23
N ALA A 95 -7.75 7.66 -21.91
CA ALA A 95 -8.53 6.84 -22.84
C ALA A 95 -9.66 6.06 -22.15
N ARG A 96 -9.47 5.62 -20.91
CA ARG A 96 -10.45 4.84 -20.13
C ARG A 96 -11.53 5.71 -19.48
N THR A 97 -11.18 6.91 -19.03
CA THR A 97 -12.10 7.80 -18.33
C THR A 97 -12.77 8.82 -19.26
N GLY A 98 -12.18 9.08 -20.43
CA GLY A 98 -12.61 10.13 -21.36
C GLY A 98 -12.27 11.55 -20.88
N ALA A 99 -11.57 11.69 -19.76
CA ALA A 99 -11.14 12.96 -19.19
C ALA A 99 -9.62 13.11 -19.34
N PRO A 100 -9.12 14.29 -19.76
CA PRO A 100 -7.69 14.53 -19.82
C PRO A 100 -7.08 14.43 -18.41
N VAL A 101 -6.06 13.59 -18.26
CA VAL A 101 -5.28 13.44 -17.03
C VAL A 101 -3.84 13.84 -17.29
N ALA A 102 -3.33 14.78 -16.51
CA ALA A 102 -1.94 15.19 -16.58
C ALA A 102 -1.07 14.24 -15.75
N ARG A 103 0.16 13.96 -16.22
CA ARG A 103 1.08 13.02 -15.56
C ARG A 103 1.42 13.44 -14.13
N GLU A 104 1.43 14.74 -13.85
CA GLU A 104 1.69 15.33 -12.53
C GLU A 104 0.61 15.01 -11.50
N GLN A 105 -0.58 14.59 -11.95
CA GLN A 105 -1.70 14.21 -11.08
C GLN A 105 -1.66 12.73 -10.69
N ILE A 106 -0.67 11.97 -11.18
CA ILE A 106 -0.58 10.53 -11.01
C ILE A 106 0.54 10.17 -10.04
N ILE A 107 0.24 9.26 -9.12
CA ILE A 107 1.22 8.65 -8.22
C ILE A 107 1.11 7.13 -8.32
N GLU A 108 2.25 6.46 -8.43
CA GLU A 108 2.34 5.01 -8.27
C GLU A 108 2.45 4.68 -6.78
N MET A 109 1.63 3.73 -6.35
CA MET A 109 1.73 3.12 -5.02
C MET A 109 2.28 1.71 -5.16
N GLY A 110 3.29 1.39 -4.35
CA GLY A 110 3.91 0.07 -4.32
C GLY A 110 4.49 -0.24 -2.95
N ASN A 111 5.25 -1.33 -2.85
CA ASN A 111 6.00 -1.68 -1.65
C ASN A 111 5.13 -1.74 -0.38
N LEU A 112 3.89 -2.21 -0.54
CA LEU A 112 2.88 -2.23 0.50
C LEU A 112 3.21 -3.36 1.48
N ALA A 113 3.61 -2.99 2.69
CA ALA A 113 3.93 -3.92 3.75
C ALA A 113 3.11 -3.59 4.99
N ALA A 114 2.58 -4.61 5.66
CA ALA A 114 1.87 -4.46 6.93
C ALA A 114 2.30 -5.55 7.92
N ALA A 115 2.15 -5.27 9.22
CA ALA A 115 2.36 -6.26 10.28
C ALA A 115 1.25 -7.31 10.32
N HIS A 116 0.02 -6.90 10.00
CA HIS A 116 -1.16 -7.75 9.98
C HIS A 116 -2.03 -7.42 8.75
N PRO A 117 -2.81 -8.39 8.23
CA PRO A 117 -3.83 -8.10 7.22
C PRO A 117 -4.73 -6.96 7.72
N GLY A 118 -4.87 -5.91 6.92
CA GLY A 118 -5.65 -4.72 7.28
C GLY A 118 -4.87 -3.56 7.92
N GLY A 119 -3.58 -3.70 8.23
CA GLY A 119 -2.66 -2.59 8.56
C GLY A 119 -2.91 -1.82 9.87
N VAL A 120 -4.02 -2.10 10.56
CA VAL A 120 -4.36 -1.51 11.86
C VAL A 120 -4.48 -2.65 12.86
N ALA A 121 -3.64 -2.65 13.89
CA ALA A 121 -3.89 -3.51 15.05
C ALA A 121 -5.16 -2.98 15.73
N THR A 122 -6.21 -3.80 15.74
CA THR A 122 -7.45 -3.58 16.51
C THR A 122 -7.18 -3.52 18.00
#